data_AF-A0A949LKK5-F1
#
_entry.id   AF-A0A949LKK5-F1
#
_cell.length_a   1.000
_cell.length_b   1.000
_cell.length_c   1.000
_cell.angle_alpha   90.00
_cell.angle_beta   90.00
_cell.angle_gamma   90.00
#
_symmetry.space_group_name_H-M   'P 1'
#
loop_
_entity.id
_entity.type
_entity.pdbx_description
1 polymer ?
#
loop_
_entity_poly.entity_id
_entity_poly.type
_entity_poly.pdbx_seq_one_letter_code
_entity_poly.pdbx_strand_id
1 'polypeptide(L)'
;MRAPLSWIKEFVEIPASVTAQQISDGLIRVGFEVEEIIYQGADLTGPLKFAKVLSIEEITEFKKPIRYVGLDCGEGETRYVICGATNFAVG
;
A
#
# COMPACT_ATOMS: atom_id res chain seq x y z
N MET A 1 -6.83 6.07 17.35
CA MET A 1 -7.64 5.27 16.38
C MET A 1 -7.27 5.71 14.97
N ARG A 2 -7.28 4.83 13.97
CA ARG A 2 -7.05 5.21 12.55
C ARG A 2 -8.26 4.81 11.71
N ALA A 3 -8.73 5.71 10.84
CA ALA A 3 -9.84 5.47 9.95
C ALA A 3 -9.58 6.13 8.57
N PRO A 4 -9.74 5.42 7.45
CA PRO A 4 -9.61 6.01 6.12
C PRO A 4 -10.72 7.02 5.83
N LEU A 5 -10.37 8.17 5.26
CA LEU A 5 -11.37 9.18 4.86
C LEU A 5 -12.33 8.64 3.79
N SER A 6 -11.87 7.75 2.91
CA SER A 6 -12.72 7.07 1.92
C SER A 6 -13.84 6.28 2.59
N TRP A 7 -13.52 5.54 3.66
CA TRP A 7 -14.49 4.76 4.41
C TRP A 7 -15.49 5.66 5.15
N ILE A 8 -15.05 6.75 5.78
CA ILE A 8 -15.94 7.72 6.46
C ILE A 8 -16.94 8.32 5.47
N LYS A 9 -16.50 8.63 4.23
CA LYS A 9 -17.36 9.17 3.17
C LYS A 9 -18.47 8.22 2.71
N GLU A 10 -18.38 6.93 3.04
CA GLU A 10 -19.47 5.98 2.80
C GLU A 10 -20.65 6.19 3.77
N PHE A 11 -20.43 6.81 4.93
CA PHE A 11 -21.45 7.02 5.98
C PHE A 11 -21.92 8.47 6.10
N VAL A 12 -21.14 9.43 5.58
CA VAL A 12 -21.49 10.86 5.64
C VAL A 12 -21.05 11.58 4.38
N GLU A 13 -21.91 12.43 3.85
CA GLU A 13 -21.57 13.30 2.74
C GLU A 13 -20.64 14.42 3.20
N ILE A 14 -19.46 14.49 2.59
CA ILE A 14 -18.47 15.54 2.84
C ILE A 14 -18.23 16.27 1.52
N PRO A 15 -18.52 17.60 1.45
CA PRO A 15 -18.30 18.37 0.23
C PRO A 15 -16.85 18.29 -0.25
N ALA A 16 -16.64 18.20 -1.57
CA ALA A 16 -15.30 18.08 -2.16
C ALA A 16 -14.40 19.30 -1.89
N SER A 17 -14.98 20.45 -1.53
CA SER A 17 -14.26 21.67 -1.15
C SER A 17 -13.63 21.58 0.24
N VAL A 18 -14.04 20.63 1.08
CA VAL A 18 -13.54 20.48 2.45
C VAL A 18 -12.21 19.74 2.43
N THR A 19 -11.18 20.35 3.00
CA THR A 19 -9.83 19.77 3.09
C THR A 19 -9.71 18.82 4.28
N ALA A 20 -8.72 17.92 4.24
CA ALA A 20 -8.43 17.03 5.38
C ALA A 20 -8.12 17.80 6.67
N GLN A 21 -7.49 18.98 6.56
CA GLN A 21 -7.22 19.83 7.71
C GLN A 21 -8.50 20.38 8.33
N GLN A 22 -9.46 20.83 7.51
CA GLN A 22 -10.74 21.32 8.02
C GLN A 22 -11.56 20.22 8.71
N ILE A 23 -11.46 18.98 8.22
CA ILE A 23 -12.07 17.81 8.87
C ILE A 23 -11.41 17.58 10.24
N SER A 24 -10.07 17.62 10.28
CA SER A 24 -9.30 17.48 11.53
C SER A 24 -9.72 18.53 12.56
N ASP A 25 -9.73 19.80 12.17
CA ASP A 25 -10.13 20.92 13.04
C ASP A 25 -11.58 20.77 13.54
N GLY A 26 -12.47 20.23 12.71
CA GLY A 26 -13.86 19.93 13.06
C GLY A 26 -13.98 18.82 14.11
N LEU A 27 -13.21 17.74 13.96
CA LEU A 27 -13.16 16.63 14.93
C LEU A 27 -12.63 17.10 16.29
N ILE A 28 -11.53 17.87 16.29
CA ILE A 28 -10.94 18.43 17.52
C ILE A 28 -11.95 19.32 18.25
N ARG A 29 -12.70 20.14 17.53
CA ARG A 29 -13.71 21.04 18.12
C ARG A 29 -14.80 20.31 18.89
N VAL A 30 -15.15 19.08 18.49
CA VAL A 30 -16.16 18.26 19.16
C VAL A 30 -15.56 17.25 20.14
N GLY A 31 -14.25 17.35 20.44
CA GLY A 31 -13.56 16.56 21.46
C GLY A 31 -12.83 15.33 20.93
N PHE A 32 -12.72 15.13 19.62
CA PHE A 32 -11.92 14.05 19.03
C PHE A 32 -10.55 14.59 18.60
N GLU A 33 -9.52 14.28 19.38
CA GLU A 33 -8.14 14.63 19.04
C GLU A 33 -7.67 13.91 17.76
N VAL A 34 -6.98 14.66 16.89
CA VAL A 34 -6.39 14.14 15.65
C VAL A 34 -4.88 14.27 15.74
N GLU A 35 -4.20 13.14 15.94
CA GLU A 35 -2.75 13.07 16.10
C GLU A 35 -2.00 13.26 14.77
N GLU A 36 -2.54 12.75 13.66
CA GLU A 36 -1.84 12.70 12.37
C GLU A 36 -2.82 12.62 11.20
N ILE A 37 -2.47 13.27 10.08
CA ILE A 37 -3.12 13.10 8.78
C ILE A 37 -2.13 12.42 7.83
N ILE A 38 -2.46 11.20 7.40
CA ILE A 38 -1.57 10.37 6.57
C ILE A 38 -2.09 10.35 5.13
N TYR A 39 -1.28 10.86 4.20
CA TYR A 39 -1.53 10.74 2.76
C TYR A 39 -0.87 9.48 2.24
N GLN A 40 -1.67 8.44 1.97
CA GLN A 40 -1.16 7.16 1.48
C GLN A 40 -0.46 7.34 0.12
N GLY A 41 0.78 6.86 0.03
CA GLY A 41 1.55 6.85 -1.21
C GLY A 41 2.14 8.19 -1.65
N ALA A 42 2.21 9.19 -0.76
CA ALA A 42 2.77 10.51 -1.08
C ALA A 42 4.24 10.46 -1.52
N ASP A 43 4.98 9.43 -1.10
CA ASP A 43 6.39 9.19 -1.39
C ASP A 43 6.62 8.20 -2.54
N LEU A 44 5.55 7.64 -3.13
CA LEU A 44 5.67 6.68 -4.22
C LEU A 44 6.05 7.38 -5.52
N THR A 45 7.05 6.83 -6.21
CA THR A 45 7.55 7.35 -7.49
C THR A 45 7.72 6.22 -8.51
N GLY A 46 7.69 6.57 -9.79
CA GLY A 46 7.87 5.63 -10.89
C GLY A 46 6.62 4.81 -11.24
N PRO A 47 6.74 3.87 -12.20
CA PRO A 47 5.63 3.03 -12.63
C PRO A 47 5.36 1.94 -11.58
N LEU A 48 4.26 2.08 -10.85
CA LEU A 48 3.73 1.03 -9.98
C LEU A 48 2.74 0.17 -10.76
N LYS A 49 2.97 -1.13 -10.74
CA LYS A 49 2.13 -2.11 -11.44
C LYS A 49 1.80 -3.26 -10.52
N PHE A 50 0.61 -3.82 -10.72
CA PHE A 50 0.29 -5.14 -10.20
C PHE A 50 1.04 -6.19 -11.02
N ALA A 51 1.56 -7.20 -10.34
CA ALA A 51 2.22 -8.33 -10.97
C ALA A 51 1.78 -9.63 -10.31
N LYS A 52 1.73 -10.70 -11.11
CA LYS A 52 1.43 -12.05 -10.64
C LYS A 52 2.72 -12.82 -10.42
N VAL A 53 2.80 -13.65 -9.37
CA VAL A 53 3.98 -14.47 -9.11
C VAL A 53 3.89 -15.74 -9.96
N LEU A 54 4.83 -15.91 -10.88
CA LEU A 54 4.90 -17.07 -11.78
C LEU A 54 5.77 -18.19 -11.23
N SER A 55 6.89 -17.84 -10.60
CA SER A 55 7.85 -18.81 -10.07
C SER A 55 8.55 -18.27 -8.83
N ILE A 56 8.96 -19.18 -7.95
CA ILE A 56 9.74 -18.89 -6.75
C ILE A 56 10.83 -19.96 -6.66
N GLU A 57 12.09 -19.52 -6.65
CA GLU A 57 13.26 -20.37 -6.42
C GLU A 57 13.97 -19.89 -5.15
N GLU A 58 14.25 -20.80 -4.21
CA GLU A 58 14.92 -20.46 -2.97
C GLU A 58 16.44 -20.59 -3.09
N ILE A 59 17.15 -19.51 -2.76
CA ILE A 59 18.60 -19.46 -2.78
C ILE A 59 19.11 -19.83 -1.39
N THR A 60 19.65 -21.04 -1.25
CA THR A 60 20.04 -21.63 0.04
C THR A 60 21.44 -21.22 0.53
N GLU A 61 22.15 -20.38 -0.23
CA GLU A 61 23.54 -19.99 0.05
C GLU A 61 23.68 -18.93 1.17
N PHE A 62 22.56 -18.39 1.66
CA PHE A 62 22.54 -17.30 2.63
C PHE A 62 21.83 -17.67 3.93
N LYS A 63 22.19 -17.01 5.02
CA LYS A 63 21.59 -17.24 6.36
C LYS A 63 20.12 -16.84 6.45
N LYS A 64 19.66 -15.91 5.62
CA LYS A 64 18.25 -15.52 5.52
C LYS A 64 17.65 -16.18 4.28
N PRO A 65 16.37 -16.58 4.30
CA PRO A 65 15.71 -17.09 3.11
C PRO A 65 15.67 -15.98 2.06
N ILE A 66 16.30 -16.23 0.92
CA ILE A 66 16.28 -15.34 -0.25
C ILE A 66 15.58 -16.10 -1.36
N ARG A 67 14.65 -15.44 -2.05
CA ARG A 67 13.90 -16.03 -3.15
C ARG A 67 14.14 -15.25 -4.43
N TYR A 68 14.43 -15.97 -5.52
CA TYR A 68 14.39 -15.45 -6.88
C TYR A 68 12.98 -15.65 -7.41
N VAL A 69 12.29 -14.55 -7.71
CA VAL A 69 10.87 -14.53 -8.02
C VAL A 69 10.66 -14.08 -9.46
N GLY A 70 10.05 -14.94 -10.27
CA GLY A 70 9.56 -14.57 -11.60
C GLY A 70 8.17 -13.95 -11.50
N LEU A 71 7.99 -12.79 -12.14
CA LEU A 71 6.78 -11.97 -12.10
C LEU A 71 6.24 -11.72 -13.51
N ASP A 72 4.92 -11.82 -13.65
CA ASP A 72 4.20 -11.30 -14.81
C ASP A 72 3.72 -9.87 -14.53
N CYS A 73 4.34 -8.89 -15.18
CA CYS A 73 3.97 -7.47 -15.10
C CYS A 73 3.00 -7.02 -16.22
N GLY A 74 2.49 -7.95 -17.04
CA GLY A 74 1.66 -7.64 -18.21
C GLY A 74 2.43 -7.03 -19.38
N GLU A 75 3.74 -7.27 -19.46
CA GLU A 75 4.64 -6.70 -20.48
C GLU A 75 5.03 -7.70 -21.58
N GLY A 76 4.47 -8.91 -21.55
CA GLY A 76 4.80 -10.00 -22.47
C GLY A 76 6.08 -10.76 -22.13
N GLU A 77 6.94 -10.18 -21.29
CA GLU A 77 8.15 -10.81 -20.76
C GLU A 77 8.05 -11.01 -19.24
N THR A 78 8.68 -12.07 -18.75
CA THR A 78 8.81 -12.31 -17.30
C THR A 78 9.89 -11.42 -16.72
N ARG A 79 9.54 -10.65 -15.69
CA ARG A 79 10.51 -9.89 -14.90
C ARG A 79 10.96 -10.72 -13.70
N TYR A 80 12.20 -10.50 -13.27
CA TYR A 80 12.74 -11.20 -12.11
C TYR A 80 13.17 -10.23 -11.03
N VAL A 81 12.87 -10.58 -9.79
CA VAL A 81 13.26 -9.81 -8.60
C VAL A 81 13.76 -10.73 -7.50
N ILE A 82 14.63 -10.20 -6.64
CA ILE A 82 15.02 -10.87 -5.40
C ILE A 82 14.10 -10.41 -4.29
N CYS A 83 13.46 -11.35 -3.60
CA CYS A 83 12.56 -11.07 -2.48
C CYS A 83 12.87 -11.98 -1.29
N GLY A 84 12.98 -11.41 -0.09
CA GLY A 84 13.16 -12.19 1.16
C GLY A 84 11.85 -12.48 1.90
N ALA A 85 10.73 -11.92 1.45
CA ALA A 85 9.45 -12.12 2.11
C ALA A 85 8.91 -13.54 1.86
N THR A 86 8.19 -14.09 2.83
CA THR A 86 7.69 -15.47 2.79
C THR A 86 6.16 -15.56 2.81
N ASN A 87 5.46 -14.44 2.88
CA ASN A 87 4.00 -14.31 2.98
C ASN A 87 3.27 -14.31 1.62
N PHE A 88 3.86 -14.93 0.59
CA PHE A 88 3.27 -15.08 -0.74
C PHE A 88 3.69 -16.41 -1.39
N ALA A 89 2.93 -16.83 -2.39
CA ALA A 89 3.13 -18.06 -3.15
C ALA A 89 2.94 -17.78 -4.66
N VAL A 90 3.29 -18.76 -5.50
CA VAL A 90 2.95 -18.73 -6.93
C VAL A 90 1.43 -18.72 -7.11
N GLY A 91 0.93 -17.83 -7.98
CA GLY A 91 -0.49 -17.55 -8.15
C GLY A 91 -0.79 -16.07 -8.19
#